data_AF-A0A534UGB2-F1
#
_entry.id   AF-A0A534UGB2-F1
#
_cell.length_a   1.000
_cell.length_b   1.000
_cell.length_c   1.000
_cell.angle_alpha   90.00
_cell.angle_beta   90.00
_cell.angle_gamma   90.00
#
_symmetry.space_group_name_H-M   'P 1'
#
loop_
_entity.id
_entity.type
_entity.pdbx_description
1 polymer ?
#
loop_
_entity_poly.entity_id
_entity_poly.type
_entity_poly.pdbx_seq_one_letter_code
_entity_poly.pdbx_strand_id
1 'polypeptide(L)'
;MSLAIVQSSKCANSSSRKISTKKKRRKVTGMAVGLTRDEIVNAKPLPSTVVAMHAWETLTKNRTWYEGLAAKSVLERTNDRNCGNFSHHQAERWMRQLHLTKEDTEFWWMHDSVDQIHGDGSLKLLEKYLKTEEEKRMALRAAEESMMAWQIYFDGFYYEGLKRSAGR
;
A
#
# COMPACT_ATOMS: atom_id res chain seq x y z
N MET A 1 -13.80 14.17 -43.08
CA MET A 1 -15.24 14.47 -42.94
C MET A 1 -15.44 15.38 -41.76
N SER A 2 -16.27 16.40 -41.96
CA SER A 2 -16.37 17.63 -41.19
C SER A 2 -17.76 17.75 -40.55
N LEU A 3 -17.90 18.63 -39.56
CA LEU A 3 -19.14 19.13 -38.92
C LEU A 3 -19.98 18.13 -38.11
N ALA A 4 -20.88 18.49 -37.19
CA ALA A 4 -21.06 19.59 -36.23
C ALA A 4 -22.44 19.32 -35.58
N ILE A 5 -22.49 19.37 -34.23
CA ILE A 5 -23.56 19.88 -33.35
C ILE A 5 -24.99 20.07 -33.94
N VAL A 6 -26.01 19.48 -33.31
CA VAL A 6 -27.27 20.17 -32.94
C VAL A 6 -27.77 19.66 -31.57
N GLN A 7 -28.06 20.62 -30.69
CA GLN A 7 -28.67 20.48 -29.36
C GLN A 7 -30.19 20.22 -29.43
N SER A 8 -30.76 19.58 -28.41
CA SER A 8 -32.09 19.98 -27.93
C SER A 8 -32.12 20.01 -26.40
N SER A 9 -32.08 21.24 -25.90
CA SER A 9 -32.40 21.66 -24.54
C SER A 9 -33.89 21.48 -24.22
N LYS A 10 -34.23 21.05 -22.99
CA LYS A 10 -35.04 21.82 -22.00
C LYS A 10 -35.53 20.90 -20.88
N CYS A 11 -35.02 21.13 -19.68
CA CYS A 11 -35.86 21.40 -18.50
C CYS A 11 -34.97 22.04 -17.44
N ALA A 12 -35.16 23.36 -17.28
CA ALA A 12 -34.53 24.17 -16.25
C ALA A 12 -35.54 24.42 -15.13
N ASN A 13 -35.16 24.07 -13.91
CA ASN A 13 -35.55 24.66 -12.61
C ASN A 13 -35.07 23.67 -11.54
N SER A 14 -34.45 24.01 -10.43
CA SER A 14 -34.06 25.28 -9.80
C SER A 14 -33.08 24.91 -8.66
N SER A 15 -32.49 25.91 -8.00
CA SER A 15 -31.54 25.83 -6.88
C SER A 15 -30.05 25.81 -7.26
N SER A 16 -29.51 27.01 -7.38
CA SER A 16 -28.08 27.31 -7.30
C SER A 16 -27.53 26.95 -5.91
N ARG A 17 -27.21 25.67 -5.68
CA ARG A 17 -26.23 25.33 -4.63
C ARG A 17 -24.86 25.75 -5.14
N LYS A 18 -24.28 26.76 -4.51
CA LYS A 18 -22.84 27.03 -4.62
C LYS A 18 -22.10 25.76 -4.15
N ILE A 19 -21.69 24.91 -5.07
CA ILE A 19 -20.76 23.83 -4.78
C ILE A 19 -19.45 24.53 -4.43
N SER A 20 -19.15 24.59 -3.14
CA SER A 20 -17.83 24.97 -2.65
C SER A 20 -16.81 24.01 -3.22
N THR A 21 -16.09 24.43 -4.26
CA THR A 21 -14.95 23.71 -4.84
C THR A 21 -13.69 23.90 -3.99
N LYS A 22 -13.82 23.94 -2.66
CA LYS A 22 -12.69 23.62 -1.79
C LYS A 22 -12.42 22.13 -1.97
N LYS A 23 -11.65 21.80 -3.01
CA LYS A 23 -11.00 20.51 -3.18
C LYS A 23 -10.13 20.35 -1.95
N LYS A 24 -10.68 19.72 -0.90
CA LYS A 24 -10.00 19.49 0.38
C LYS A 24 -8.74 18.73 0.01
N ARG A 25 -7.58 19.40 -0.01
CA ARG A 25 -6.31 18.76 -0.34
C ARG A 25 -6.16 17.64 0.67
N ARG A 26 -6.29 16.39 0.21
CA ARG A 26 -6.21 15.20 1.05
C ARG A 26 -4.84 15.24 1.72
N LYS A 27 -4.83 15.37 3.03
CA LYS A 27 -3.60 15.44 3.82
C LYS A 27 -3.01 14.03 3.79
N VAL A 28 -1.79 13.88 3.29
CA VAL A 28 -1.07 12.60 3.34
C VAL A 28 -0.68 12.32 4.78
N THR A 29 -0.76 11.06 5.23
CA THR A 29 -0.54 10.65 6.63
C THR A 29 0.75 11.20 7.24
N GLY A 30 1.84 11.31 6.47
CA GLY A 30 3.10 11.95 6.92
C GLY A 30 2.92 13.40 7.41
N MET A 31 2.05 14.18 6.77
CA MET A 31 1.77 15.55 7.21
C MET A 31 0.92 15.62 8.47
N ALA A 32 0.18 14.56 8.79
CA ALA A 32 -0.57 14.48 10.05
C ALA A 32 0.36 14.32 11.26
N VAL A 33 1.53 13.71 11.06
CA VAL A 33 2.58 13.56 12.09
C VAL A 33 3.64 14.66 12.05
N GLY A 34 3.34 15.79 11.40
CA GLY A 34 4.17 17.00 11.44
C GLY A 34 5.21 17.14 10.33
N LEU A 35 5.28 16.22 9.37
CA LEU A 35 6.20 16.36 8.23
C LEU A 35 5.66 17.35 7.18
N THR A 36 6.55 18.10 6.58
CA THR A 36 6.28 18.85 5.36
C THR A 36 6.25 17.91 4.15
N ARG A 37 5.62 18.35 3.06
CA ARG A 37 5.63 17.60 1.80
C ARG A 37 7.05 17.40 1.26
N ASP A 38 7.90 18.41 1.40
CA ASP A 38 9.26 18.37 0.88
C ASP A 38 10.13 17.38 1.65
N GLU A 39 9.96 17.28 2.98
CA GLU A 39 10.60 16.24 3.78
C GLU A 39 10.16 14.84 3.38
N ILE A 40 8.88 14.64 3.05
CA ILE A 40 8.37 13.33 2.61
C ILE A 40 8.94 12.96 1.23
N VAL A 41 8.89 13.89 0.27
CA VAL A 41 9.27 13.61 -1.13
C VAL A 41 10.78 13.43 -1.26
N ASN A 42 11.57 14.21 -0.52
CA ASN A 42 13.03 14.17 -0.59
C ASN A 42 13.67 13.29 0.51
N ALA A 43 12.87 12.50 1.23
CA ALA A 43 13.37 11.58 2.24
C ALA A 43 14.36 10.59 1.59
N LYS A 44 15.52 10.43 2.22
CA LYS A 44 16.47 9.38 1.85
C LYS A 44 16.00 8.06 2.47
N PRO A 45 15.87 6.97 1.70
CA PRO A 45 15.54 5.67 2.26
C PRO A 45 16.63 5.20 3.22
N LEU A 46 16.26 4.42 4.24
CA LEU A 46 17.24 3.77 5.10
C LEU A 46 18.02 2.72 4.31
N PRO A 47 19.27 2.38 4.70
CA PRO A 47 20.02 1.31 4.04
C PRO A 47 19.24 0.00 3.97
N SER A 48 18.53 -0.37 5.04
CA SER A 48 17.66 -1.56 5.05
C SER A 48 16.49 -1.45 4.07
N THR A 49 15.91 -0.26 3.91
CA THR A 49 14.89 0.00 2.90
C THR A 49 15.43 -0.23 1.49
N VAL A 50 16.63 0.27 1.19
CA VAL A 50 17.26 0.06 -0.12
C VAL A 50 17.50 -1.43 -0.37
N VAL A 51 18.02 -2.16 0.62
CA VAL A 51 18.26 -3.60 0.51
C VAL A 51 16.96 -4.38 0.27
N ALA A 52 15.90 -4.11 1.03
CA ALA A 52 14.60 -4.76 0.84
C ALA A 52 14.02 -4.47 -0.55
N MET A 53 14.13 -3.21 -1.03
CA MET A 53 13.69 -2.82 -2.37
C MET A 53 14.44 -3.57 -3.47
N HIS A 54 15.76 -3.73 -3.37
CA HIS A 54 16.53 -4.52 -4.34
C HIS A 54 16.18 -6.02 -4.30
N ALA A 55 15.90 -6.58 -3.12
CA ALA A 55 15.44 -7.97 -3.00
C ALA A 55 14.12 -8.17 -3.75
N TRP A 56 13.14 -7.29 -3.53
CA TRP A 56 11.86 -7.34 -4.24
C TRP A 56 11.99 -7.05 -5.73
N GLU A 57 12.86 -6.14 -6.13
CA GLU A 57 13.15 -5.87 -7.54
C GLU A 57 13.69 -7.13 -8.22
N THR A 58 14.63 -7.83 -7.58
CA THR A 58 15.19 -9.09 -8.10
C THR A 58 14.11 -10.17 -8.20
N LEU A 59 13.28 -10.33 -7.15
CA LEU A 59 12.16 -11.28 -7.14
C LEU A 59 11.15 -11.03 -8.28
N THR A 60 10.98 -9.78 -8.69
CA THR A 60 9.96 -9.40 -9.69
C THR A 60 10.49 -9.21 -11.10
N LYS A 61 11.80 -8.94 -11.28
CA LYS A 61 12.41 -8.72 -12.60
C LYS A 61 13.22 -9.90 -13.12
N ASN A 62 13.77 -10.72 -12.24
CA ASN A 62 14.75 -11.75 -12.61
C ASN A 62 14.24 -13.18 -12.43
N ARG A 63 12.99 -13.35 -11.97
CA ARG A 63 12.36 -14.65 -11.74
C ARG A 63 11.15 -14.84 -12.63
N THR A 64 10.54 -16.03 -12.53
CA THR A 64 9.30 -16.31 -13.26
C THR A 64 8.18 -15.38 -12.78
N TRP A 65 7.19 -15.15 -13.64
CA TRP A 65 6.09 -14.25 -13.34
C TRP A 65 5.31 -14.67 -12.08
N TYR A 66 5.18 -15.98 -11.81
CA TYR A 66 4.45 -16.49 -10.66
C TYR A 66 5.24 -16.36 -9.36
N GLU A 67 6.58 -16.43 -9.41
CA GLU A 67 7.43 -16.10 -8.26
C GLU A 67 7.31 -14.62 -7.92
N GLY A 68 7.38 -13.74 -8.92
CA GLY A 68 7.20 -12.30 -8.74
C GLY A 68 5.81 -11.96 -8.18
N LEU A 69 4.75 -12.59 -8.72
CA LEU A 69 3.39 -12.42 -8.22
C LEU A 69 3.26 -12.93 -6.78
N ALA A 70 3.75 -14.13 -6.46
CA ALA A 70 3.71 -14.68 -5.11
C ALA A 70 4.47 -13.78 -4.11
N ALA A 71 5.66 -13.30 -4.50
CA ALA A 71 6.46 -12.40 -3.69
C ALA A 71 5.75 -11.08 -3.36
N LYS A 72 4.92 -10.53 -4.25
CA LYS A 72 4.16 -9.31 -3.97
C LYS A 72 2.83 -9.58 -3.26
N SER A 73 2.14 -10.64 -3.65
CA SER A 73 0.81 -10.97 -3.11
C SER A 73 0.87 -11.34 -1.63
N VAL A 74 1.95 -12.01 -1.18
CA VAL A 74 2.11 -12.35 0.25
C VAL A 74 2.17 -11.12 1.14
N LEU A 75 2.68 -9.99 0.62
CA LEU A 75 2.75 -8.73 1.37
C LEU A 75 1.35 -8.16 1.62
N GLU A 76 0.49 -8.16 0.60
CA GLU A 76 -0.92 -7.77 0.74
C GLU A 76 -1.71 -8.78 1.57
N ARG A 77 -1.33 -10.06 1.52
CA ARG A 77 -1.98 -11.13 2.31
C ARG A 77 -1.88 -10.89 3.82
N THR A 78 -0.89 -10.13 4.28
CA THR A 78 -0.79 -9.72 5.70
C THR A 78 -1.99 -8.89 6.18
N ASN A 79 -2.76 -8.31 5.25
CA ASN A 79 -3.99 -7.60 5.56
C ASN A 79 -5.22 -8.51 5.66
N ASP A 80 -5.16 -9.77 5.20
CA ASP A 80 -6.28 -10.71 5.43
C ASP A 80 -6.53 -10.87 6.93
N ARG A 81 -7.81 -10.92 7.31
CA ARG A 81 -8.24 -10.99 8.71
C ARG A 81 -7.73 -12.24 9.44
N ASN A 82 -7.48 -13.32 8.71
CA ASN A 82 -6.93 -14.57 9.23
C ASN A 82 -5.40 -14.63 9.14
N CYS A 83 -4.75 -13.64 8.50
CA CYS A 83 -3.31 -13.60 8.29
C CYS A 83 -2.65 -12.35 8.90
N GLY A 84 -3.29 -11.75 9.91
CA GLY A 84 -2.70 -10.72 10.76
C GLY A 84 -3.44 -9.39 10.76
N ASN A 85 -4.32 -9.12 9.79
CA ASN A 85 -5.11 -7.89 9.71
C ASN A 85 -4.25 -6.61 9.88
N PHE A 86 -3.08 -6.59 9.23
CA PHE A 86 -1.98 -5.69 9.58
C PHE A 86 -2.38 -4.20 9.54
N SER A 87 -2.93 -3.73 8.43
CA SER A 87 -3.27 -2.31 8.23
C SER A 87 -4.35 -1.84 9.20
N HIS A 88 -5.34 -2.68 9.51
CA HIS A 88 -6.35 -2.39 10.53
C HIS A 88 -5.70 -2.08 11.88
N HIS A 89 -4.81 -2.96 12.35
CA HIS A 89 -4.14 -2.78 13.64
C HIS A 89 -3.19 -1.58 13.64
N GLN A 90 -2.54 -1.28 12.50
CA GLN A 90 -1.71 -0.08 12.36
C GLN A 90 -2.56 1.19 12.44
N ALA A 91 -3.71 1.23 11.77
CA ALA A 91 -4.62 2.35 11.81
C ALA A 91 -5.07 2.65 13.25
N GLU A 92 -5.59 1.64 13.95
CA GLU A 92 -6.03 1.80 15.33
C GLU A 92 -4.89 2.21 16.26
N ARG A 93 -3.72 1.59 16.12
CA ARG A 93 -2.54 1.91 16.93
C ARG A 93 -2.13 3.36 16.77
N TRP A 94 -2.07 3.86 15.54
CA TRP A 94 -1.70 5.24 15.26
C TRP A 94 -2.73 6.24 15.78
N MET A 95 -4.02 5.95 15.61
CA MET A 95 -5.08 6.77 16.20
C MET A 95 -4.95 6.85 17.72
N ARG A 96 -4.72 5.72 18.39
CA ARG A 96 -4.58 5.67 19.86
C ARG A 96 -3.30 6.34 20.37
N GLN A 97 -2.15 6.06 19.75
CA GLN A 97 -0.83 6.48 20.27
C GLN A 97 -0.42 7.89 19.84
N LEU A 98 -0.85 8.32 18.66
CA LEU A 98 -0.48 9.61 18.08
C LEU A 98 -1.65 10.61 18.06
N HIS A 99 -2.80 10.22 18.64
CA HIS A 99 -4.04 11.02 18.69
C HIS A 99 -4.52 11.50 17.31
N LEU A 100 -4.27 10.69 16.28
CA LEU A 100 -4.67 10.97 14.90
C LEU A 100 -6.14 10.62 14.66
N THR A 101 -6.80 11.33 13.75
CA THR A 101 -8.16 10.98 13.35
C THR A 101 -8.19 9.80 12.37
N LYS A 102 -9.39 9.30 12.08
CA LYS A 102 -9.59 8.28 11.04
C LYS A 102 -9.16 8.79 9.67
N GLU A 103 -9.40 10.07 9.37
CA GLU A 103 -8.99 10.72 8.12
C GLU A 103 -7.47 10.83 8.02
N ASP A 104 -6.76 11.12 9.12
CA ASP A 104 -5.30 11.19 9.13
C ASP A 104 -4.65 9.80 8.88
N THR A 105 -5.35 8.74 9.29
CA THR A 105 -4.93 7.33 9.13
C THR A 105 -5.57 6.63 7.93
N GLU A 106 -6.16 7.39 7.01
CA GLU A 106 -6.90 6.85 5.86
C GLU A 106 -6.07 5.93 4.95
N PHE A 107 -4.75 6.15 4.88
CA PHE A 107 -3.82 5.25 4.19
C PHE A 107 -3.97 3.80 4.65
N TRP A 108 -4.07 3.57 5.95
CA TRP A 108 -4.21 2.24 6.53
C TRP A 108 -5.61 1.66 6.30
N TRP A 109 -6.65 2.46 6.51
CA TRP A 109 -8.04 2.03 6.29
C TRP A 109 -8.34 1.68 4.84
N MET A 110 -7.69 2.37 3.90
CA MET A 110 -7.76 2.02 2.49
C MET A 110 -7.21 0.60 2.30
N HIS A 111 -5.97 0.33 2.70
CA HIS A 111 -5.33 -0.98 2.52
C HIS A 111 -6.04 -2.11 3.29
N ASP A 112 -6.60 -1.85 4.47
CA ASP A 112 -7.47 -2.79 5.19
C ASP A 112 -8.63 -3.27 4.31
N SER A 113 -9.21 -2.38 3.48
CA SER A 113 -10.34 -2.70 2.61
C SER A 113 -9.96 -3.28 1.25
N VAL A 114 -9.01 -2.65 0.53
CA VAL A 114 -8.68 -3.07 -0.85
C VAL A 114 -7.87 -4.35 -0.90
N ASP A 115 -7.02 -4.61 0.10
CA ASP A 115 -6.13 -5.77 0.07
C ASP A 115 -6.86 -7.08 0.39
N GLN A 116 -8.07 -7.02 0.97
CA GLN A 116 -8.96 -8.19 1.07
C GLN A 116 -9.36 -8.72 -0.32
N ILE A 117 -9.43 -7.84 -1.32
CA ILE A 117 -9.78 -8.18 -2.69
C ILE A 117 -8.52 -8.53 -3.48
N HIS A 118 -7.49 -7.67 -3.42
CA HIS A 118 -6.29 -7.83 -4.23
C HIS A 118 -5.43 -9.04 -3.82
N GLY A 119 -5.25 -9.26 -2.51
CA GLY A 119 -4.45 -10.37 -2.01
C GLY A 119 -5.05 -11.74 -2.35
N ASP A 120 -6.37 -11.87 -2.22
CA ASP A 120 -7.10 -13.10 -2.56
C ASP A 120 -7.16 -13.35 -4.08
N GLY A 121 -7.36 -12.30 -4.88
CA GLY A 121 -7.36 -12.39 -6.34
C GLY A 121 -6.05 -12.93 -6.91
N SER A 122 -4.92 -12.52 -6.33
CA SER A 122 -3.61 -12.97 -6.77
C SER A 122 -3.32 -14.42 -6.39
N LEU A 123 -3.76 -14.87 -5.21
CA LEU A 123 -3.64 -16.28 -4.81
C LEU A 123 -4.47 -17.20 -5.72
N LYS A 124 -5.71 -16.83 -6.02
CA LYS A 124 -6.58 -17.56 -6.96
C LYS A 124 -5.95 -17.69 -8.35
N LEU A 125 -5.25 -16.65 -8.79
CA LEU A 125 -4.54 -16.68 -10.07
C LEU A 125 -3.38 -17.69 -10.02
N LEU A 126 -2.61 -17.70 -8.93
CA LEU A 126 -1.55 -18.69 -8.74
C LEU A 126 -2.12 -20.12 -8.73
N GLU A 127 -3.15 -20.39 -7.92
CA GLU A 127 -3.81 -21.71 -7.86
C GLU A 127 -4.34 -22.17 -9.23
N LYS A 128 -4.88 -21.24 -10.02
CA LYS A 128 -5.41 -21.54 -11.35
C LYS A 128 -4.31 -21.93 -12.33
N TYR A 129 -3.15 -21.28 -12.30
CA TYR A 129 -2.14 -21.41 -13.37
C TYR A 129 -0.98 -22.33 -13.02
N LEU A 130 -0.65 -22.52 -11.74
CA LEU A 130 0.46 -23.39 -11.34
C LEU A 130 0.00 -24.84 -11.36
N LYS A 131 0.64 -25.67 -12.20
CA LYS A 131 0.19 -27.04 -12.47
C LYS A 131 1.08 -28.09 -11.84
N THR A 132 2.35 -27.77 -11.65
CA THR A 132 3.34 -28.68 -11.10
C THR A 132 3.63 -28.37 -9.64
N GLU A 133 4.03 -29.39 -8.88
CA GLU A 133 4.50 -29.19 -7.50
C GLU A 133 5.76 -28.34 -7.43
N GLU A 134 6.60 -28.38 -8.47
CA GLU A 134 7.80 -27.56 -8.56
C GLU A 134 7.47 -26.07 -8.69
N GLU A 135 6.53 -25.69 -9.57
CA GLU A 135 6.07 -24.30 -9.69
C GLU A 135 5.49 -23.79 -8.37
N LYS A 136 4.66 -24.60 -7.70
CA LYS A 136 4.08 -24.25 -6.39
C LYS A 136 5.17 -24.05 -5.34
N ARG A 137 6.16 -24.94 -5.28
CA ARG A 137 7.30 -24.85 -4.37
C ARG A 137 8.13 -23.60 -4.61
N MET A 138 8.38 -23.25 -5.87
CA MET A 138 9.09 -22.02 -6.25
C MET A 138 8.31 -20.77 -5.86
N ALA A 139 6.99 -20.73 -6.10
CA ALA A 139 6.13 -19.62 -5.69
C ALA A 139 6.13 -19.43 -4.16
N LEU A 140 6.01 -20.52 -3.39
CA LEU A 140 6.06 -20.50 -1.94
C LEU A 140 7.41 -19.97 -1.44
N ARG A 141 8.51 -20.44 -2.02
CA ARG A 141 9.86 -19.95 -1.69
C ARG A 141 10.01 -18.45 -1.99
N ALA A 142 9.49 -17.97 -3.11
CA ALA A 142 9.52 -16.55 -3.44
C ALA A 142 8.70 -15.70 -2.45
N ALA A 143 7.56 -16.21 -1.99
CA ALA A 143 6.77 -15.58 -0.94
C ALA A 143 7.54 -15.52 0.40
N GLU A 144 8.18 -16.62 0.79
CA GLU A 144 9.01 -16.68 2.01
C GLU A 144 10.17 -15.68 1.97
N GLU A 145 10.94 -15.65 0.87
CA GLU A 145 12.04 -14.71 0.68
C GLU A 145 11.55 -13.25 0.67
N SER A 146 10.34 -13.00 0.16
CA SER A 146 9.72 -11.67 0.22
C SER A 146 9.40 -11.26 1.67
N MET A 147 8.95 -12.20 2.51
CA MET A 147 8.70 -11.94 3.92
C MET A 147 10.00 -11.72 4.71
N MET A 148 11.11 -12.36 4.32
CA MET A 148 12.44 -12.04 4.88
C MET A 148 12.83 -10.58 4.55
N ALA A 149 12.62 -10.14 3.31
CA ALA A 149 12.86 -8.75 2.92
C ALA A 149 11.94 -7.76 3.66
N TRP A 150 10.68 -8.13 3.89
CA TRP A 150 9.72 -7.36 4.68
C TRP A 150 10.18 -7.19 6.13
N GLN A 151 10.71 -8.25 6.74
CA GLN A 151 11.28 -8.16 8.08
C GLN A 151 12.45 -7.16 8.13
N ILE A 152 13.42 -7.26 7.21
CA ILE A 152 14.55 -6.31 7.13
C ILE A 152 14.07 -4.87 6.96
N TYR A 153 13.02 -4.66 6.15
CA TYR A 153 12.41 -3.34 5.96
C TYR A 153 11.89 -2.76 7.28
N PHE A 154 11.10 -3.51 8.04
CA PHE A 154 10.54 -3.05 9.31
C PHE A 154 11.54 -2.97 10.46
N ASP A 155 12.49 -3.91 10.54
CA ASP A 155 13.60 -3.88 11.51
C ASP A 155 14.40 -2.58 11.36
N GLY A 156 14.59 -2.13 10.12
CA GLY A 156 15.18 -0.84 9.80
C GLY A 156 14.51 0.33 10.51
N PHE A 157 13.18 0.40 10.48
CA PHE A 157 12.43 1.45 11.17
C PHE A 157 12.57 1.36 12.68
N TYR A 158 12.52 0.13 13.23
CA TYR A 158 12.65 -0.09 14.65
C TYR A 158 14.02 0.38 15.17
N TYR A 159 15.11 -0.11 14.58
CA TYR A 159 16.47 0.22 15.04
C TYR A 159 16.85 1.68 14.78
N GLU A 160 16.46 2.26 13.64
CA GLU A 160 16.68 3.68 13.40
C GLU A 160 15.86 4.53 14.37
N GLY A 161 14.63 4.11 14.69
CA GLY A 161 13.79 4.73 15.71
C GLY A 161 14.48 4.76 17.07
N LEU A 162 14.96 3.60 17.55
CA LEU A 162 15.72 3.48 18.79
C LEU A 162 16.95 4.39 18.81
N LYS A 163 17.74 4.38 17.73
CA LYS A 163 18.94 5.22 17.60
C LYS A 163 18.62 6.71 17.73
N ARG A 164 17.52 7.17 17.09
CA ARG A 164 17.09 8.59 17.11
C ARG A 164 16.37 9.00 18.40
N SER A 165 15.87 8.05 19.18
CA SER A 165 15.26 8.33 20.49
C SER A 165 16.25 8.20 21.64
N ALA A 166 17.29 7.36 21.52
CA ALA A 166 18.28 7.15 22.58
C ALA A 166 19.15 8.39 22.88
N GLY A 167 19.20 9.35 21.95
CA GLY A 167 19.89 10.63 22.13
C GLY A 167 19.00 11.78 22.62
N ARG A 168 17.78 11.50 23.09
CA ARG A 168 16.85 12.51 23.63
C ARG A 168 16.60 12.30 25.11
#